data_AF-A0A380K812-F1
#
_entry.id   AF-A0A380K812-F1
#
_cell.length_a   1.000
_cell.length_b   1.000
_cell.length_c   1.000
_cell.angle_alpha   90.00
_cell.angle_beta   90.00
_cell.angle_gamma   90.00
#
_symmetry.space_group_name_H-M   'P 1'
#
loop_
_entity.id
_entity.type
_entity.pdbx_description
1 polymer ?
#
loop_
_entity_poly.entity_id
_entity_poly.type
_entity_poly.pdbx_seq_one_letter_code
_entity_poly.pdbx_strand_id
1 'polypeptide(L)' 'METKGDVTFSARTVAELLQDERLTIPPYQRPYKWQRHHIRNLFYDIKEIVEGEKNDYQLGSLILHRHEGNLDIRLVR' A
#
# COMPACT_ATOMS: atom_id res chain seq x y z
N MET A 1 -23.05 -4.02 19.99
CA MET A 1 -22.98 -2.60 19.58
C MET A 1 -21.82 -2.49 18.62
N GLU A 2 -22.08 -2.56 17.31
CA GLU A 2 -21.03 -2.33 16.29
C GLU A 2 -20.86 -0.83 16.11
N THR A 3 -19.69 -0.32 16.49
CA THR A 3 -19.25 1.00 16.03
C THR A 3 -19.01 0.89 14.53
N LYS A 4 -19.89 1.50 13.75
CA LYS A 4 -19.71 1.70 12.31
C LYS A 4 -18.41 2.48 12.14
N GLY A 5 -17.32 1.80 11.76
CA GLY A 5 -16.01 2.42 11.64
C GLY A 5 -16.05 3.49 10.55
N ASP A 6 -15.70 4.73 10.90
CA ASP A 6 -15.57 5.80 9.91
C ASP A 6 -14.42 5.47 8.95
N VAL A 7 -14.72 5.40 7.66
CA VAL A 7 -13.73 5.18 6.60
C VAL A 7 -13.20 6.54 6.14
N THR A 8 -11.90 6.76 6.33
CA THR A 8 -11.21 7.98 5.87
C THR A 8 -10.30 7.65 4.69
N PHE A 9 -10.23 8.54 3.70
CA PHE A 9 -9.32 8.43 2.57
C PHE A 9 -8.23 9.49 2.69
N SER A 10 -6.97 9.09 2.47
CA SER A 10 -5.83 10.00 2.45
C SER A 10 -4.82 9.55 1.39
N ALA A 11 -4.33 10.49 0.59
CA ALA A 11 -3.16 10.26 -0.25
C ALA A 11 -1.89 10.33 0.60
N ARG A 12 -0.97 9.39 0.40
CA ARG A 12 0.35 9.36 1.04
C ARG A 12 1.40 8.93 0.02
N THR A 13 2.59 9.48 0.17
CA THR A 13 3.76 9.01 -0.59
C THR A 13 4.22 7.66 -0.07
N VAL A 14 4.97 6.92 -0.90
CA VAL A 14 5.59 5.64 -0.49
C VAL A 14 6.53 5.85 0.70
N ALA A 15 7.28 6.96 0.70
CA ALA A 15 8.22 7.28 1.78
C ALA A 15 7.50 7.47 3.13
N GLU A 16 6.45 8.28 3.17
CA GLU A 16 5.66 8.52 4.39
C GLU A 16 5.04 7.23 4.94
N LEU A 17 4.56 6.35 4.05
CA LEU A 17 3.96 5.09 4.48
C LEU A 17 5.01 4.13 5.05
N LEU A 18 6.15 3.95 4.37
CA LEU A 18 7.19 3.01 4.78
C LEU A 18 7.97 3.47 6.02
N GLN A 19 7.93 4.76 6.37
CA GLN A 19 8.53 5.31 7.58
C GLN A 19 7.63 5.16 8.83
N ASP A 20 6.36 4.76 8.69
CA ASP A 20 5.47 4.56 9.84
C ASP A 20 5.80 3.24 10.56
N GLU A 21 6.47 3.31 11.71
CA GLU A 21 6.88 2.14 12.50
C GLU A 21 5.71 1.26 12.99
N ARG A 22 4.48 1.78 12.94
CA ARG A 22 3.27 1.04 13.31
C ARG A 22 2.76 0.16 12.17
N LEU A 23 3.32 0.29 10.96
CA LEU A 23 2.89 -0.44 9.79
C LEU A 23 3.23 -1.93 9.93
N THR A 24 2.19 -2.77 9.95
CA THR A 24 2.31 -4.21 10.22
C THR A 24 1.62 -5.04 9.16
N ILE A 25 2.18 -6.22 8.89
CA ILE A 25 1.54 -7.26 8.08
C ILE A 25 0.92 -8.26 9.08
N PRO A 26 -0.41 -8.35 9.19
CA PRO A 26 -1.02 -9.25 10.14
C PRO A 26 -0.77 -10.73 9.80
N PRO A 27 -0.70 -11.63 10.80
CA PRO A 27 -0.35 -13.05 10.59
C PRO A 27 -1.40 -13.82 9.78
N TYR A 28 -2.65 -13.34 9.76
CA TYR A 28 -3.75 -13.91 9.00
C TYR A 28 -3.76 -13.47 7.52
N GLN A 29 -2.84 -12.61 7.09
CA GLN A 29 -2.75 -12.20 5.69
C GLN A 29 -2.20 -13.34 4.84
N ARG A 30 -2.93 -13.67 3.76
CA ARG A 30 -2.46 -14.70 2.83
C ARG A 30 -1.10 -14.28 2.26
N PRO A 31 -0.13 -15.22 2.13
CA PRO A 31 1.14 -14.91 1.49
C PRO A 31 0.90 -14.64 0.00
N TYR A 32 0.85 -13.36 -0.36
CA TYR A 32 0.78 -12.96 -1.76
C TYR A 32 2.17 -12.99 -2.35
N LYS A 33 2.37 -13.85 -3.34
CA LYS A 33 3.64 -13.97 -4.06
C LYS A 33 3.53 -13.22 -5.38
N TRP A 34 4.34 -12.19 -5.53
CA TRP A 34 4.49 -11.54 -6.83
C TRP A 34 5.13 -12.49 -7.84
N GLN A 35 4.61 -12.49 -9.06
CA GLN A 35 5.24 -13.18 -10.18
C GLN A 35 6.23 -12.24 -10.87
N ARG A 36 7.17 -12.80 -11.64
CA ARG A 36 8.21 -12.02 -12.33
C ARG A 36 7.65 -10.86 -13.17
N HIS A 37 6.50 -11.07 -13.79
CA HIS A 37 5.88 -10.04 -14.63
C HIS A 37 5.30 -8.88 -13.79
N HIS A 38 4.77 -9.12 -12.59
CA HIS A 38 4.33 -8.05 -11.68
C HIS A 38 5.50 -7.14 -11.29
N ILE A 39 6.63 -7.75 -10.91
CA ILE A 39 7.85 -7.03 -10.56
C ILE A 39 8.33 -6.20 -11.75
N ARG A 40 8.41 -6.81 -12.93
CA ARG A 40 8.85 -6.14 -14.16
C ARG A 40 7.98 -4.92 -14.50
N ASN A 41 6.66 -5.05 -14.40
CA ASN A 41 5.74 -3.95 -14.69
C ASN A 41 5.96 -2.78 -13.72
N LEU A 42 6.08 -3.05 -12.42
CA LEU A 42 6.41 -2.02 -11.43
C LEU A 42 7.70 -1.28 -11.78
N PHE A 43 8.75 -2.00 -12.18
CA PHE A 43 10.02 -1.36 -12.57
C PHE A 43 9.89 -0.49 -13.81
N TYR A 44 9.13 -0.90 -14.82
CA TYR A 44 8.89 -0.07 -16.00
C TYR A 44 8.10 1.19 -15.66
N ASP A 45 7.06 1.06 -14.85
CA ASP A 45 6.27 2.21 -14.41
C ASP A 45 7.13 3.23 -13.65
N ILE A 46 8.02 2.76 -12.77
CA ILE A 46 8.98 3.63 -12.07
C ILE A 46 9.95 4.29 -13.04
N LYS A 47 10.46 3.53 -14.01
CA LYS A 47 11.40 4.02 -15.03
C LYS A 47 10.81 5.17 -15.84
N GLU A 48 9.57 5.04 -16.30
CA GLU A 48 8.87 6.09 -17.08
C GLU A 48 8.73 7.40 -16.29
N ILE A 49 8.49 7.32 -14.98
CA ILE A 49 8.42 8.51 -14.11
C ILE A 49 9.79 9.17 -14.00
N VAL A 50 10.84 8.38 -13.74
CA VAL A 50 12.21 8.88 -13.58
C VAL A 50 12.75 9.50 -14.86
N GLU A 51 12.39 8.94 -16.02
CA GLU A 51 12.76 9.45 -17.35
C GLU A 51 11.95 10.70 -17.74
N GLY A 52 10.99 11.13 -16.92
CA GLY A 52 10.18 12.34 -17.15
C GLY A 52 9.08 12.15 -18.19
N GLU A 53 8.76 10.90 -18.56
CA GLU A 53 7.64 10.58 -19.44
C GLU A 53 6.29 10.69 -18.71
N LYS A 54 6.30 10.60 -17.36
CA LYS A 54 5.13 10.77 -16.48
C LYS A 54 5.49 11.65 -15.27
N ASN A 55 4.61 12.61 -14.96
CA ASN A 55 4.83 13.54 -13.84
C ASN A 55 4.30 13.00 -12.50
N ASP A 56 3.26 12.16 -12.52
CA ASP A 56 2.64 11.58 -11.32
C ASP A 56 2.25 10.12 -11.58
N TYR A 57 2.42 9.27 -10.57
CA TYR A 57 2.02 7.87 -10.63
C TYR A 57 1.48 7.37 -9.31
N GLN A 58 0.26 6.83 -9.36
CA GLN A 58 -0.39 6.18 -8.22
C GLN A 58 -0.15 4.67 -8.29
N LEU A 59 0.64 4.14 -7.35
CA LEU A 59 0.94 2.70 -7.23
C LEU A 59 -0.29 1.84 -6.92
N GLY A 60 -1.35 2.45 -6.37
CA GLY A 60 -2.61 1.80 -6.06
C GLY A 60 -3.28 2.37 -4.80
N SER A 61 -4.10 1.54 -4.17
CA SER A 61 -4.81 1.85 -2.93
C SER A 61 -4.49 0.78 -1.88
N LEU A 62 -4.32 1.21 -0.63
CA LEU A 62 -4.09 0.33 0.51
C LEU A 62 -5.19 0.56 1.54
N ILE A 63 -5.74 -0.53 2.07
CA ILE A 63 -6.61 -0.46 3.25
C ILE A 63 -5.72 -0.64 4.47
N LEU A 64 -5.78 0.33 5.37
CA LEU A 64 -5.06 0.33 6.63
C LEU A 64 -6.09 0.20 7.75
N HIS A 65 -5.90 -0.79 8.61
CA HIS A 65 -6.75 -1.04 9.75
C HIS A 65 -5.98 -0.76 11.04
N ARG A 66 -6.47 0.19 11.84
CA ARG A 66 -5.86 0.49 13.13
C ARG A 66 -6.30 -0.55 14.16
N HIS A 67 -5.35 -1.33 14.67
CA HIS A 67 -5.61 -2.38 15.65
C HIS A 67 -4.54 -2.36 16.73
N GLU A 68 -4.94 -2.19 18.01
CA GLU A 68 -4.02 -2.24 19.16
C GLU A 68 -2.77 -1.34 19.04
N GLY A 69 -2.93 -0.15 18.44
CA GLY A 69 -1.82 0.79 18.22
C GLY A 69 -1.03 0.57 16.92
N ASN A 70 -1.21 -0.59 16.27
CA ASN A 70 -0.62 -0.92 14.98
C ASN A 70 -1.52 -0.47 13.82
N LEU A 71 -0.93 -0.45 12.63
CA LEU A 71 -1.55 -0.11 11.37
C LEU A 71 -1.43 -1.31 10.41
N ASP A 72 -2.39 -2.22 10.51
CA ASP A 72 -2.40 -3.45 9.75
C ASP A 72 -2.74 -3.19 8.28
N ILE A 73 -1.88 -3.64 7.37
CA ILE A 73 -2.14 -3.61 5.94
C ILE A 73 -3.14 -4.71 5.59
N ARG A 74 -4.22 -4.35 4.89
CA ARG A 74 -5.17 -5.30 4.30
C ARG A 74 -5.17 -5.16 2.79
N LEU A 75 -4.68 -6.19 2.11
CA LEU A 75 -4.84 -6.29 0.66
C LEU A 75 -6.27 -6.71 0.35
N VAL A 76 -7.00 -5.82 -0.34
CA VAL A 76 -8.27 -6.15 -0.98
C VAL A 76 -7.95 -6.81 -2.31
N ARG A 77 -8.60 -7.94 -2.61
CA ARG A 77 -8.57 -8.50 -3.97
C ARG A 77 -9.63 -7.84 -4.82
#